data_AF-A0A959RTN4-F1
#
_entry.id   AF-A0A959RTN4-F1
#
_cell.length_a   1.000
_cell.length_b   1.000
_cell.length_c   1.000
_cell.angle_alpha   90.00
_cell.angle_beta   90.00
_cell.angle_gamma   90.00
#
_symmetry.space_group_name_H-M   'P 1'
#
loop_
_entity.id
_entity.type
_entity.pdbx_description
1 polymer ?
#
loop_
_entity_poly.entity_id
_entity_poly.type
_entity_poly.pdbx_seq_one_letter_code
_entity_poly.pdbx_strand_id
1 'polypeptide(L)'
;MKINTFLFLIVVFLSNSIISQNKNIVIKANSRSVDIKDGNNFIKNAWTIVPEANPDVYETSAKKVTFYTDIDSISINVKPNTFHDFTILLKGKDSAKTRVVYVPSRLDILQGAGEYNTSDNRFFPKFTYQSEKNAELKRIRKDLKLDSIAGNGNQLSQIFNLLHWVHNIVKHDGNSSNPTLRNAVDLIKVCKNENRGVNCRMLATILNECYLSMGIKSRYITCMPKETKFDDCHVINMVFVDDLNKWIWIDPTFDSYVMDEKGNLLGIQEVRERLVKGLPLVLNADANWNRTSLQTKEGYLENYMAKNLYRLQTPIASEYNYETSVKGKEVSYIELLPL
;
A
#
# COMPACT_ATOMS: atom_id res chain seq x y z
N MET A 1 8.80 59.97 -72.91
CA MET A 1 7.34 59.87 -72.64
C MET A 1 7.03 58.44 -72.24
N LYS A 2 6.16 58.26 -71.24
CA LYS A 2 5.57 57.02 -70.70
C LYS A 2 6.24 56.42 -69.44
N ILE A 3 5.78 57.01 -68.33
CA ILE A 3 5.43 56.41 -67.03
C ILE A 3 4.97 54.96 -67.18
N ASN A 4 5.44 54.06 -66.31
CA ASN A 4 4.75 52.80 -66.01
C ASN A 4 4.80 52.51 -64.50
N THR A 5 3.75 53.00 -63.85
CA THR A 5 2.87 52.33 -62.88
C THR A 5 3.43 51.16 -62.05
N PHE A 6 3.58 51.43 -60.76
CA PHE A 6 3.80 50.46 -59.69
C PHE A 6 2.49 49.72 -59.40
N LEU A 7 2.44 48.39 -59.60
CA LEU A 7 1.28 47.56 -59.25
C LEU A 7 1.59 46.81 -57.95
N PHE A 8 0.97 47.25 -56.85
CA PHE A 8 1.07 46.61 -55.54
C PHE A 8 0.10 45.42 -55.51
N LEU A 9 0.62 44.19 -55.53
CA LEU A 9 -0.18 42.98 -55.40
C LEU A 9 -0.41 42.69 -53.90
N ILE A 10 -1.58 43.04 -53.37
CA ILE A 10 -2.01 42.65 -52.03
C ILE A 10 -2.44 41.18 -52.08
N VAL A 11 -1.58 40.29 -51.59
CA VAL A 11 -1.92 38.89 -51.35
C VAL A 11 -2.67 38.80 -50.03
N VAL A 12 -4.00 38.63 -50.12
CA VAL A 12 -4.86 38.31 -48.97
C VAL A 12 -4.58 36.86 -48.56
N PHE A 13 -3.82 36.68 -47.48
CA PHE A 13 -3.72 35.39 -46.79
C PHE A 13 -5.06 35.12 -46.10
N LEU A 14 -5.93 34.33 -46.75
CA LEU A 14 -7.03 33.64 -46.08
C LEU A 14 -6.44 32.57 -45.15
N SER A 15 -6.27 32.92 -43.88
CA SER A 15 -6.02 31.96 -42.83
C SER A 15 -7.24 31.05 -42.69
N ASN A 16 -7.22 29.90 -43.37
CA ASN A 16 -8.11 28.81 -43.05
C ASN A 16 -7.71 28.27 -41.67
N SER A 17 -8.37 28.77 -40.63
CA SER A 17 -8.41 28.11 -39.34
C SER A 17 -9.08 26.76 -39.55
N ILE A 18 -8.29 25.70 -39.72
CA ILE A 18 -8.77 24.33 -39.56
C ILE A 18 -9.13 24.21 -38.08
N ILE A 19 -10.39 24.48 -37.76
CA ILE A 19 -10.99 24.03 -36.52
C ILE A 19 -10.93 22.51 -36.61
N SER A 20 -9.99 21.91 -35.91
CA SER A 20 -10.00 20.47 -35.66
C SER A 20 -11.35 20.14 -35.06
N GLN A 21 -12.24 19.54 -35.86
CA GLN A 21 -13.49 19.01 -35.35
C GLN A 21 -13.10 17.90 -34.37
N ASN A 22 -13.24 18.14 -33.07
CA ASN A 22 -13.26 17.07 -32.09
C ASN A 22 -14.39 16.14 -32.53
N LYS A 23 -14.02 15.05 -33.20
CA LYS A 23 -14.96 14.04 -33.65
C LYS A 23 -15.60 13.50 -32.37
N ASN A 24 -16.84 13.87 -32.10
CA ASN A 24 -17.59 13.34 -30.96
C ASN A 24 -17.67 11.82 -31.17
N ILE A 25 -16.86 11.08 -30.43
CA ILE A 25 -16.83 9.63 -30.53
C ILE A 25 -18.11 9.12 -29.86
N VAL A 26 -18.93 8.40 -30.63
CA VAL A 26 -20.16 7.80 -30.14
C VAL A 26 -20.05 6.29 -30.30
N ILE A 27 -20.29 5.57 -29.21
CA ILE A 27 -20.48 4.11 -29.22
C ILE A 27 -21.92 3.79 -28.83
N LYS A 28 -22.46 2.66 -29.28
CA LYS A 28 -23.84 2.26 -29.04
C LYS A 28 -23.92 1.17 -27.98
N ALA A 29 -25.03 1.10 -27.26
CA ALA A 29 -25.35 0.01 -26.34
C ALA A 29 -26.87 -0.24 -26.31
N ASN A 30 -27.33 -1.48 -26.14
CA ASN A 30 -28.72 -1.76 -25.74
C ASN A 30 -28.82 -2.03 -24.23
N SER A 31 -27.74 -2.51 -23.61
CA SER A 31 -27.62 -2.72 -22.17
C SER A 31 -27.06 -1.48 -21.46
N ARG A 32 -27.46 -1.28 -20.20
CA ARG A 32 -26.77 -0.30 -19.33
C ARG A 32 -25.44 -0.83 -18.79
N SER A 33 -25.23 -2.14 -18.82
CA SER A 33 -24.01 -2.76 -18.29
C SER A 33 -22.87 -2.67 -19.29
N VAL A 34 -21.67 -2.36 -18.80
CA VAL A 34 -20.44 -2.25 -19.59
C VAL A 34 -19.34 -3.07 -18.92
N ASP A 35 -18.70 -3.91 -19.72
CA ASP A 35 -17.47 -4.60 -19.31
C ASP A 35 -16.30 -3.64 -19.52
N ILE A 36 -15.34 -3.61 -18.59
CA ILE A 36 -14.17 -2.73 -18.68
C ILE A 36 -12.90 -3.54 -18.60
N LYS A 37 -11.99 -3.28 -19.54
CA LYS A 37 -10.57 -3.63 -19.40
C LYS A 37 -9.79 -2.41 -18.94
N ASP A 38 -9.46 -2.37 -17.66
CA ASP A 38 -8.69 -1.30 -17.03
C ASP A 38 -7.23 -1.74 -16.87
N GLY A 39 -6.36 -1.27 -17.78
CA GLY A 39 -5.01 -1.81 -17.94
C GLY A 39 -5.04 -3.29 -18.32
N ASN A 40 -4.55 -4.15 -17.42
CA ASN A 40 -4.55 -5.61 -17.61
C ASN A 40 -5.77 -6.29 -16.98
N ASN A 41 -6.56 -5.58 -16.18
CA ASN A 41 -7.67 -6.13 -15.43
C ASN A 41 -8.95 -6.05 -16.27
N PHE A 42 -9.50 -7.21 -16.65
CA PHE A 42 -10.80 -7.28 -17.31
C PHE A 42 -11.88 -7.60 -16.27
N ILE A 43 -12.88 -6.72 -16.16
CA ILE A 43 -13.96 -6.81 -15.19
C ILE A 43 -15.28 -6.79 -15.95
N LYS A 44 -16.08 -7.84 -15.77
CA LYS A 44 -17.43 -7.91 -16.33
C LYS A 44 -18.39 -7.06 -15.52
N ASN A 45 -19.33 -6.39 -16.20
CA ASN A 45 -20.32 -5.50 -15.60
C ASN A 45 -19.70 -4.48 -14.63
N ALA A 46 -18.52 -3.96 -14.99
CA ALA A 46 -17.73 -3.06 -14.14
C ALA A 46 -18.37 -1.68 -14.00
N TRP A 47 -19.21 -1.29 -14.96
CA TRP A 47 -19.80 0.02 -15.04
C TRP A 47 -21.25 -0.04 -15.49
N THR A 48 -22.06 0.88 -14.97
CA THR A 48 -23.44 1.08 -15.38
C THR A 48 -23.57 2.44 -16.02
N ILE A 49 -24.09 2.49 -17.26
CA ILE A 49 -24.32 3.72 -17.99
C ILE A 49 -25.41 4.54 -17.28
N VAL A 50 -25.08 5.79 -16.92
CA VAL A 50 -26.00 6.73 -16.28
C VAL A 50 -26.17 7.97 -17.18
N PRO A 51 -27.14 7.98 -18.12
CA PRO A 51 -27.40 9.13 -18.98
C PRO A 51 -27.70 10.43 -18.22
N GLU A 52 -28.21 10.30 -16.99
CA GLU A 52 -28.56 11.40 -16.12
C GLU A 52 -27.33 12.07 -15.47
N ALA A 53 -26.18 11.37 -15.41
CA ALA A 53 -24.91 11.92 -14.97
C ALA A 53 -24.22 12.64 -16.13
N ASN A 54 -23.88 13.93 -15.94
CA ASN A 54 -23.33 14.76 -17.01
C ASN A 54 -22.13 15.62 -16.52
N PRO A 55 -20.88 15.16 -16.72
CA PRO A 55 -20.50 13.87 -17.29
C PRO A 55 -20.67 12.69 -16.32
N ASP A 56 -20.89 11.49 -16.87
CA ASP A 56 -20.75 10.19 -16.22
C ASP A 56 -19.25 9.85 -16.14
N VAL A 57 -18.63 10.05 -14.97
CA VAL A 57 -17.17 10.06 -14.81
C VAL A 57 -16.63 8.70 -14.40
N TYR A 58 -15.74 8.14 -15.21
CA TYR A 58 -14.94 6.96 -14.89
C TYR A 58 -13.51 7.37 -14.54
N GLU A 59 -13.08 7.08 -13.31
CA GLU A 59 -11.72 7.35 -12.84
C GLU A 59 -10.83 6.11 -13.01
N THR A 60 -9.60 6.30 -13.47
CA THR A 60 -8.62 5.20 -13.62
C THR A 60 -7.19 5.70 -13.45
N SER A 61 -6.31 4.82 -12.98
CA SER A 61 -4.85 5.01 -12.98
C SER A 61 -4.15 4.30 -14.14
N ALA A 62 -4.88 3.50 -14.92
CA ALA A 62 -4.29 2.75 -16.02
C ALA A 62 -3.93 3.66 -17.19
N LYS A 63 -2.88 3.29 -17.91
CA LYS A 63 -2.46 3.97 -19.15
C LYS A 63 -3.43 3.76 -20.31
N LYS A 64 -4.26 2.72 -20.23
CA LYS A 64 -5.26 2.39 -21.26
C LYS A 64 -6.47 1.74 -20.60
N VAL A 65 -7.64 2.24 -20.94
CA VAL A 65 -8.93 1.66 -20.56
C VAL A 65 -9.71 1.31 -21.82
N THR A 66 -10.42 0.18 -21.81
CA THR A 66 -11.34 -0.19 -22.89
C THR A 66 -12.72 -0.47 -22.34
N PHE A 67 -13.72 0.22 -22.87
CA PHE A 67 -15.13 0.00 -22.57
C PHE A 67 -15.70 -0.95 -23.62
N TYR A 68 -16.39 -1.99 -23.18
CA TYR A 68 -17.08 -2.96 -24.02
C TYR A 68 -18.56 -2.94 -23.68
N THR A 69 -19.36 -2.41 -24.59
CA THR A 69 -20.82 -2.51 -24.53
C THR A 69 -21.27 -3.82 -25.18
N ASP A 70 -22.58 -4.07 -25.20
CA ASP A 70 -23.15 -5.19 -25.96
C ASP A 70 -23.12 -5.01 -27.49
N ILE A 71 -22.77 -3.82 -28.00
CA ILE A 71 -22.69 -3.53 -29.44
C ILE A 71 -21.26 -3.16 -29.86
N ASP A 72 -20.71 -2.12 -29.26
CA ASP A 72 -19.47 -1.48 -29.65
C ASP A 72 -18.41 -1.54 -28.54
N SER A 73 -17.19 -1.14 -28.87
CA SER A 73 -16.12 -0.89 -27.90
C SER A 73 -15.32 0.36 -28.22
N ILE A 74 -14.69 0.95 -27.21
CA ILE A 74 -13.75 2.06 -27.36
C ILE A 74 -12.56 1.86 -26.43
N SER A 75 -11.35 2.00 -26.99
CA SER A 75 -10.11 2.05 -26.22
C SER A 75 -9.61 3.49 -26.11
N ILE A 76 -9.28 3.90 -24.89
CA ILE A 76 -8.79 5.23 -24.57
C ILE A 76 -7.42 5.08 -23.93
N ASN A 77 -6.41 5.75 -24.49
CA ASN A 77 -5.12 5.90 -23.83
C ASN A 77 -5.22 7.08 -22.87
N VAL A 78 -5.01 6.83 -21.59
CA VAL A 78 -5.20 7.80 -20.52
C VAL A 78 -3.83 8.32 -20.07
N LYS A 79 -3.71 9.63 -19.88
CA LYS A 79 -2.48 10.29 -19.41
C LYS A 79 -2.75 11.12 -18.15
N PRO A 80 -1.75 11.31 -17.27
CA PRO A 80 -1.87 12.22 -16.13
C PRO A 80 -2.37 13.61 -16.55
N ASN A 81 -3.25 14.19 -15.73
CA ASN A 81 -3.86 15.51 -15.94
C ASN A 81 -4.64 15.67 -17.26
N THR A 82 -5.07 14.57 -17.87
CA THR A 82 -5.93 14.59 -19.06
C THR A 82 -7.27 13.93 -18.78
N PHE A 83 -8.28 14.29 -19.58
CA PHE A 83 -9.56 13.61 -19.61
C PHE A 83 -9.97 13.34 -21.06
N HIS A 84 -10.78 12.31 -21.27
CA HIS A 84 -11.33 11.94 -22.57
C HIS A 84 -12.84 11.83 -22.50
N ASP A 85 -13.53 12.62 -23.32
CA ASP A 85 -14.98 12.60 -23.43
C ASP A 85 -15.42 11.75 -24.62
N PHE A 86 -16.47 10.94 -24.43
CA PHE A 86 -17.18 10.25 -25.50
C PHE A 86 -18.65 10.09 -25.12
N THR A 87 -19.49 9.67 -26.06
CA THR A 87 -20.92 9.46 -25.81
C THR A 87 -21.27 7.99 -25.97
N ILE A 88 -22.05 7.48 -25.02
CA ILE A 88 -22.69 6.17 -25.15
C ILE A 88 -24.16 6.40 -25.50
N LEU A 89 -24.56 6.01 -26.72
CA LEU A 89 -25.95 6.05 -27.17
C LEU A 89 -26.66 4.76 -26.74
N LEU A 90 -27.51 4.87 -25.73
CA LEU A 90 -28.26 3.78 -25.13
C LEU A 90 -29.61 3.60 -25.84
N LYS A 91 -29.85 2.39 -26.35
CA LYS A 91 -31.08 1.96 -27.03
C LYS A 91 -31.51 2.91 -28.16
N GLY A 92 -30.55 3.57 -28.81
CA GLY A 92 -30.80 4.52 -29.90
C GLY A 92 -31.57 5.78 -29.49
N LYS A 93 -31.75 6.04 -28.18
CA LYS A 93 -32.59 7.14 -27.68
C LYS A 93 -31.87 8.00 -26.65
N ASP A 94 -31.40 7.38 -25.57
CA ASP A 94 -30.78 8.11 -24.46
C ASP A 94 -29.27 8.23 -24.70
N SER A 95 -28.65 9.32 -24.27
CA SER A 95 -27.20 9.53 -24.45
C SER A 95 -26.53 9.82 -23.12
N ALA A 96 -25.51 9.04 -22.75
CA ALA A 96 -24.65 9.34 -21.62
C ALA A 96 -23.38 10.03 -22.11
N LYS A 97 -23.08 11.21 -21.57
CA LYS A 97 -21.80 11.88 -21.78
C LYS A 97 -20.79 11.29 -20.81
N THR A 98 -19.96 10.37 -21.27
CA THR A 98 -18.98 9.68 -20.44
C THR A 98 -17.65 10.40 -20.48
N ARG A 99 -17.00 10.54 -19.32
CA ARG A 99 -15.67 11.12 -19.19
C ARG A 99 -14.73 10.14 -18.49
N VAL A 100 -13.61 9.83 -19.12
CA VAL A 100 -12.52 9.10 -18.47
C VAL A 100 -11.52 10.11 -17.91
N VAL A 101 -11.19 9.99 -16.62
CA VAL A 101 -10.23 10.86 -15.92
C VAL A 101 -9.10 10.02 -15.34
N TYR A 102 -7.87 10.51 -15.49
CA TYR A 102 -6.73 9.92 -14.77
C TYR A 102 -6.76 10.31 -13.29
N VAL A 103 -6.72 9.32 -12.40
CA VAL A 103 -6.47 9.50 -10.97
C VAL A 103 -5.28 8.62 -10.59
N PRO A 104 -4.23 9.16 -9.95
CA PRO A 104 -3.06 8.38 -9.60
C PRO A 104 -3.41 7.25 -8.62
N SER A 105 -2.89 6.06 -8.88
CA SER A 105 -2.95 4.95 -7.93
C SER A 105 -2.12 5.26 -6.68
N ARG A 106 -2.30 4.45 -5.64
CA ARG A 106 -1.46 4.51 -4.44
C ARG A 106 0.01 4.27 -4.76
N LEU A 107 0.30 3.42 -5.74
CA LEU A 107 1.65 3.19 -6.23
C LEU A 107 2.21 4.40 -6.97
N ASP A 108 1.43 5.06 -7.84
CA ASP A 108 1.87 6.29 -8.52
C ASP A 108 2.20 7.40 -7.51
N ILE A 109 1.39 7.52 -6.46
CA ILE A 109 1.62 8.48 -5.36
C ILE A 109 2.93 8.14 -4.63
N LEU A 110 3.18 6.87 -4.30
CA LEU A 110 4.41 6.43 -3.64
C LEU A 110 5.65 6.63 -4.52
N GLN A 111 5.55 6.35 -5.82
CA GLN A 111 6.63 6.56 -6.78
C GLN A 111 7.05 8.02 -6.87
N GLY A 112 6.10 8.95 -6.72
CA GLY A 112 6.39 10.38 -6.62
C GLY A 112 7.05 10.82 -5.30
N ALA A 113 7.20 9.93 -4.32
CA ALA A 113 7.71 10.23 -2.98
C ALA A 113 9.01 9.47 -2.67
N GLY A 114 9.84 9.24 -3.67
CA GLY A 114 11.10 8.48 -3.53
C GLY A 114 12.19 9.20 -2.74
N GLU A 115 12.18 10.53 -2.74
CA GLU A 115 13.28 11.35 -2.21
C GLU A 115 13.12 11.65 -0.72
N TYR A 116 14.25 11.69 -0.01
CA TYR A 116 14.36 12.13 1.38
C TYR A 116 15.37 13.27 1.47
N ASN A 117 15.21 14.16 2.46
CA ASN A 117 16.19 15.20 2.74
C ASN A 117 17.43 14.59 3.42
N THR A 118 18.45 14.22 2.66
CA THR A 118 19.71 13.69 3.19
C THR A 118 20.58 14.75 3.88
N SER A 119 20.24 16.03 3.74
CA SER A 119 20.89 17.15 4.42
C SER A 119 20.22 17.51 5.75
N ASP A 120 19.17 16.78 6.16
CA ASP A 120 18.53 16.96 7.45
C ASP A 120 19.50 16.59 8.58
N ASN A 121 19.84 17.59 9.40
CA ASN A 121 20.79 17.47 10.51
C ASN A 121 20.12 17.68 11.87
N ARG A 122 18.78 17.59 11.94
CA ARG A 122 18.06 17.63 13.21
C ARG A 122 18.56 16.51 14.13
N PHE A 123 18.50 16.75 15.43
CA PHE A 123 18.86 15.74 16.41
C PHE A 123 17.82 14.61 16.40
N PHE A 124 18.29 13.37 16.28
CA PHE A 124 17.47 12.17 16.40
C PHE A 124 18.05 11.26 17.50
N PRO A 125 17.23 10.89 18.52
CA PRO A 125 17.66 9.95 19.54
C PRO A 125 18.07 8.60 18.95
N LYS A 126 19.05 7.93 19.58
CA LYS A 126 19.47 6.59 19.17
C LYS A 126 18.35 5.59 19.44
N PHE A 127 18.07 4.73 18.47
CA PHE A 127 17.18 3.60 18.66
C PHE A 127 17.75 2.61 19.68
N THR A 128 16.92 2.17 20.62
CA THR A 128 17.30 1.19 21.65
C THR A 128 16.45 -0.07 21.54
N TYR A 129 17.01 -1.17 22.04
CA TYR A 129 16.39 -2.49 22.07
C TYR A 129 16.59 -3.06 23.48
N GLN A 130 15.50 -3.43 24.14
CA GLN A 130 15.57 -4.00 25.48
C GLN A 130 16.25 -5.38 25.43
N SER A 131 17.23 -5.60 26.32
CA SER A 131 17.90 -6.90 26.40
C SER A 131 16.96 -7.98 26.94
N GLU A 132 17.07 -9.17 26.35
CA GLU A 132 16.49 -10.45 26.78
C GLU A 132 16.78 -10.80 28.24
N LYS A 133 17.77 -10.14 28.86
CA LYS A 133 18.08 -10.30 30.29
C LYS A 133 17.06 -9.62 31.21
N ASN A 134 16.22 -8.73 30.69
CA ASN A 134 15.15 -8.05 31.43
C ASN A 134 14.17 -9.07 32.04
N ALA A 135 13.71 -8.81 33.27
CA ALA A 135 12.84 -9.72 34.01
C ALA A 135 11.51 -10.00 33.31
N GLU A 136 10.91 -9.00 32.67
CA GLU A 136 9.63 -9.13 31.98
C GLU A 136 9.77 -9.92 30.68
N LEU A 137 10.84 -9.68 29.91
CA LEU A 137 11.13 -10.47 28.70
C LEU A 137 11.46 -11.93 29.03
N LYS A 138 12.21 -12.18 30.11
CA LYS A 138 12.41 -13.56 30.64
C LYS A 138 11.08 -14.22 30.99
N ARG A 139 10.17 -13.47 31.61
CA ARG A 139 8.83 -13.97 31.94
C ARG A 139 8.05 -14.32 30.68
N ILE A 140 8.04 -13.46 29.66
CA ILE A 140 7.39 -13.74 28.37
C ILE A 140 7.92 -15.03 27.73
N ARG A 141 9.25 -15.14 27.61
CA ARG A 141 9.91 -16.33 27.03
C ARG A 141 9.45 -17.62 27.72
N LYS A 142 9.40 -17.60 29.05
CA LYS A 142 8.97 -18.73 29.88
C LYS A 142 7.47 -19.01 29.73
N ASP A 143 6.63 -18.02 29.94
CA ASP A 143 5.17 -18.18 30.02
C ASP A 143 4.57 -18.60 28.68
N LEU A 144 5.10 -18.06 27.57
CA LEU A 144 4.68 -18.41 26.21
C LEU A 144 5.42 -19.64 25.66
N LYS A 145 6.43 -20.17 26.39
CA LYS A 145 7.28 -21.29 25.96
C LYS A 145 7.98 -21.03 24.62
N LEU A 146 8.52 -19.82 24.44
CA LEU A 146 9.06 -19.37 23.16
C LEU A 146 10.23 -20.22 22.66
N ASP A 147 11.05 -20.79 23.54
CA ASP A 147 12.12 -21.72 23.15
C ASP A 147 11.60 -22.93 22.37
N SER A 148 10.47 -23.47 22.81
CA SER A 148 9.82 -24.62 22.16
C SER A 148 9.22 -24.25 20.80
N ILE A 149 8.69 -23.03 20.69
CA ILE A 149 8.05 -22.53 19.47
C ILE A 149 9.12 -22.17 18.44
N ALA A 150 10.13 -21.40 18.84
CA ALA A 150 11.24 -20.99 18.00
C ALA A 150 12.07 -22.19 17.53
N GLY A 151 12.22 -23.19 18.39
CA GLY A 151 13.01 -24.38 18.13
C GLY A 151 14.52 -24.12 18.18
N ASN A 152 15.29 -25.15 17.82
CA ASN A 152 16.75 -25.14 17.93
C ASN A 152 17.47 -24.85 16.59
N GLY A 153 16.74 -24.34 15.60
CA GLY A 153 17.29 -23.96 14.31
C GLY A 153 18.12 -22.67 14.38
N ASN A 154 18.62 -22.22 13.21
CA ASN A 154 19.30 -20.93 13.11
C ASN A 154 18.34 -19.76 13.41
N GLN A 155 18.88 -18.56 13.60
CA GLN A 155 18.09 -17.39 13.97
C GLN A 155 16.96 -17.11 12.96
N LEU A 156 17.20 -17.31 11.67
CA LEU A 156 16.19 -17.09 10.64
C LEU A 156 15.01 -18.07 10.77
N SER A 157 15.28 -19.35 11.01
CA SER A 157 14.24 -20.34 11.30
C SER A 157 13.45 -19.98 12.56
N GLN A 158 14.12 -19.52 13.62
CA GLN A 158 13.45 -19.06 14.83
C GLN A 158 12.54 -17.86 14.56
N ILE A 159 13.00 -16.90 13.73
CA ILE A 159 12.21 -15.73 13.33
C ILE A 159 10.91 -16.14 12.66
N PHE A 160 10.99 -17.05 11.67
CA PHE A 160 9.81 -17.51 10.93
C PHE A 160 8.89 -18.39 11.77
N ASN A 161 9.43 -19.29 12.60
CA ASN A 161 8.61 -20.09 13.51
C ASN A 161 7.77 -19.22 14.45
N LEU A 162 8.34 -18.14 14.98
CA LEU A 162 7.62 -17.18 15.81
C LEU A 162 6.59 -16.35 15.01
N LEU A 163 6.93 -15.92 13.79
CA LEU A 163 6.01 -15.25 12.87
C LEU A 163 4.76 -16.11 12.64
N HIS A 164 4.96 -17.34 12.15
CA HIS A 164 3.89 -18.29 11.87
C HIS A 164 3.09 -18.59 13.13
N TRP A 165 3.76 -18.75 14.28
CA TRP A 165 3.06 -19.02 15.53
C TRP A 165 2.15 -17.87 15.94
N VAL A 166 2.64 -16.62 15.98
CA VAL A 166 1.82 -15.45 16.34
C VAL A 166 0.64 -15.31 15.38
N HIS A 167 0.88 -15.42 14.06
CA HIS A 167 -0.15 -15.37 13.05
C HIS A 167 -1.25 -16.42 13.27
N ASN A 168 -0.87 -17.63 13.70
CA ASN A 168 -1.80 -18.74 13.89
C ASN A 168 -2.60 -18.66 15.19
N ILE A 169 -2.04 -18.10 16.26
CA ILE A 169 -2.71 -18.07 17.57
C ILE A 169 -3.52 -16.80 17.81
N VAL A 170 -3.29 -15.74 17.03
CA VAL A 170 -3.93 -14.44 17.18
C VAL A 170 -4.59 -14.03 15.86
N LYS A 171 -5.93 -14.00 15.86
CA LYS A 171 -6.72 -13.61 14.68
C LYS A 171 -6.63 -12.09 14.45
N HIS A 172 -6.38 -11.66 13.22
CA HIS A 172 -6.53 -10.26 12.84
C HIS A 172 -8.01 -9.93 12.54
N ASP A 173 -8.52 -8.80 13.03
CA ASP A 173 -9.89 -8.33 12.73
C ASP A 173 -9.98 -6.87 12.24
N GLY A 174 -8.83 -6.21 12.05
CA GLY A 174 -8.72 -4.85 11.51
C GLY A 174 -9.03 -3.75 12.53
N ASN A 175 -10.24 -3.74 13.10
CA ASN A 175 -10.79 -2.59 13.84
C ASN A 175 -10.99 -2.85 15.35
N SER A 176 -10.32 -3.84 15.91
CA SER A 176 -10.34 -4.13 17.35
C SER A 176 -9.85 -2.95 18.20
N SER A 177 -10.59 -2.68 19.29
CA SER A 177 -10.25 -1.65 20.27
C SER A 177 -9.09 -2.08 21.17
N ASN A 178 -8.22 -1.11 21.49
CA ASN A 178 -7.06 -1.34 22.35
C ASN A 178 -7.47 -1.67 23.79
N PRO A 179 -7.08 -2.83 24.35
CA PRO A 179 -7.23 -3.07 25.77
C PRO A 179 -6.31 -2.16 26.59
N THR A 180 -6.54 -2.12 27.90
CA THR A 180 -5.75 -1.31 28.84
C THR A 180 -4.26 -1.69 28.80
N LEU A 181 -3.97 -2.99 28.83
CA LEU A 181 -2.61 -3.53 28.77
C LEU A 181 -2.29 -3.97 27.35
N ARG A 182 -1.20 -3.45 26.80
CA ARG A 182 -0.79 -3.59 25.40
C ARG A 182 0.57 -4.26 25.29
N ASN A 183 0.75 -5.35 26.04
CA ASN A 183 1.92 -6.23 25.96
C ASN A 183 1.52 -7.62 25.47
N ALA A 184 2.49 -8.42 25.02
CA ALA A 184 2.26 -9.68 24.35
C ALA A 184 1.38 -10.65 25.16
N VAL A 185 1.70 -10.82 26.45
CA VAL A 185 1.01 -11.78 27.31
C VAL A 185 -0.45 -11.38 27.50
N ASP A 186 -0.71 -10.10 27.78
CA ASP A 186 -2.08 -9.63 28.03
C ASP A 186 -2.91 -9.54 26.74
N LEU A 187 -2.30 -9.18 25.61
CA LEU A 187 -2.98 -9.21 24.31
C LEU A 187 -3.37 -10.63 23.90
N ILE A 188 -2.50 -11.62 24.10
CA ILE A 188 -2.82 -13.03 23.84
C ILE A 188 -3.94 -13.51 24.79
N LYS A 189 -3.92 -13.11 26.07
CA LYS A 189 -4.99 -13.44 27.03
C LYS A 189 -6.33 -12.85 26.60
N VAL A 190 -6.36 -11.60 26.15
CA VAL A 190 -7.57 -10.94 25.63
C VAL A 190 -8.16 -11.76 24.47
N CYS A 191 -7.34 -12.16 23.50
CA CYS A 191 -7.80 -12.99 22.38
C CYS A 191 -8.45 -14.30 22.86
N LYS A 192 -7.83 -14.98 23.84
CA LYS A 192 -8.32 -16.26 24.38
C LYS A 192 -9.57 -16.11 25.23
N ASN A 193 -9.61 -15.11 26.11
CA ASN A 193 -10.69 -14.94 27.08
C ASN A 193 -11.96 -14.36 26.44
N GLU A 194 -11.79 -13.45 25.48
CA GLU A 194 -12.90 -12.73 24.84
C GLU A 194 -13.26 -13.34 23.47
N ASN A 195 -12.53 -14.36 23.02
CA ASN A 195 -12.69 -14.99 21.70
C ASN A 195 -12.75 -13.96 20.55
N ARG A 196 -11.86 -12.97 20.60
CA ARG A 196 -11.82 -11.85 19.66
C ARG A 196 -10.49 -11.71 18.95
N GLY A 197 -10.51 -11.03 17.81
CA GLY A 197 -9.31 -10.67 17.07
C GLY A 197 -8.68 -9.37 17.56
N VAL A 198 -7.60 -9.00 16.89
CA VAL A 198 -6.85 -7.78 17.15
C VAL A 198 -6.48 -7.04 15.87
N ASN A 199 -6.13 -5.77 16.00
CA ASN A 199 -5.61 -4.98 14.90
C ASN A 199 -4.12 -5.28 14.63
N CYS A 200 -3.61 -4.81 13.47
CA CYS A 200 -2.24 -5.02 13.02
C CYS A 200 -1.18 -4.54 14.03
N ARG A 201 -1.44 -3.45 14.75
CA ARG A 201 -0.54 -2.91 15.77
C ARG A 201 -0.35 -3.89 16.92
N MET A 202 -1.42 -4.47 17.44
CA MET A 202 -1.32 -5.45 18.52
C MET A 202 -0.57 -6.70 18.10
N LEU A 203 -0.81 -7.21 16.89
CA LEU A 203 -0.07 -8.36 16.33
C LEU A 203 1.42 -8.06 16.25
N ALA A 204 1.78 -6.90 15.69
CA ALA A 204 3.17 -6.47 15.60
C ALA A 204 3.81 -6.28 16.98
N THR A 205 3.06 -5.78 17.96
CA THR A 205 3.51 -5.65 19.36
C THR A 205 3.74 -7.01 20.02
N ILE A 206 2.83 -7.98 19.86
CA ILE A 206 3.02 -9.35 20.36
C ILE A 206 4.29 -9.96 19.79
N LEU A 207 4.44 -9.91 18.46
CA LEU A 207 5.59 -10.50 17.78
C LEU A 207 6.89 -9.78 18.17
N ASN A 208 6.87 -8.46 18.30
CA ASN A 208 8.03 -7.67 18.69
C ASN A 208 8.58 -8.10 20.06
N GLU A 209 7.71 -8.22 21.07
CA GLU A 209 8.14 -8.63 22.41
C GLU A 209 8.61 -10.10 22.44
N CYS A 210 8.03 -10.97 21.60
CA CYS A 210 8.53 -12.34 21.45
C CYS A 210 9.97 -12.34 20.91
N TYR A 211 10.27 -11.54 19.88
CA TYR A 211 11.63 -11.41 19.35
C TYR A 211 12.62 -10.85 20.38
N LEU A 212 12.27 -9.76 21.07
CA LEU A 212 13.13 -9.19 22.11
C LEU A 212 13.40 -10.20 23.24
N SER A 213 12.40 -11.01 23.60
CA SER A 213 12.55 -12.08 24.60
C SER A 213 13.51 -13.20 24.18
N MET A 214 13.69 -13.39 22.87
CA MET A 214 14.65 -14.33 22.29
C MET A 214 16.03 -13.70 22.03
N GLY A 215 16.23 -12.42 22.36
CA GLY A 215 17.47 -11.69 22.06
C GLY A 215 17.58 -11.24 20.60
N ILE A 216 16.49 -11.31 19.84
CA ILE A 216 16.43 -10.90 18.43
C ILE A 216 16.02 -9.43 18.39
N LYS A 217 16.86 -8.58 17.79
CA LYS A 217 16.54 -7.15 17.65
C LYS A 217 15.37 -6.98 16.68
N SER A 218 14.26 -6.47 17.19
CA SER A 218 13.07 -6.16 16.42
C SER A 218 12.49 -4.82 16.85
N ARG A 219 11.79 -4.15 15.93
CA ARG A 219 10.88 -3.04 16.23
C ARG A 219 9.69 -3.10 15.29
N TYR A 220 8.52 -2.70 15.78
CA TYR A 220 7.40 -2.50 14.89
C TYR A 220 7.50 -1.14 14.18
N ILE A 221 7.04 -1.09 12.93
CA ILE A 221 6.99 0.08 12.08
C ILE A 221 5.53 0.31 11.70
N THR A 222 5.05 1.52 11.98
CA THR A 222 3.76 2.03 11.50
C THR A 222 3.96 2.55 10.09
N CYS A 223 3.38 1.85 9.13
CA CYS A 223 3.34 2.17 7.72
C CYS A 223 2.08 3.02 7.49
N MET A 224 2.25 4.31 7.16
CA MET A 224 1.17 5.28 7.01
C MET A 224 0.98 5.81 5.58
N PRO A 225 -0.27 6.17 5.23
CA PRO A 225 -0.57 6.84 3.97
C PRO A 225 -0.03 8.27 3.89
N LYS A 226 -0.08 8.83 2.67
CA LYS A 226 0.27 10.23 2.40
C LYS A 226 -0.59 11.19 3.22
N GLU A 227 -1.89 10.92 3.27
CA GLU A 227 -2.88 11.74 3.94
C GLU A 227 -2.64 11.77 5.45
N THR A 228 -2.93 12.91 6.08
CA THR A 228 -2.88 13.08 7.54
C THR A 228 -4.19 12.70 8.22
N LYS A 229 -5.29 12.67 7.46
CA LYS A 229 -6.58 12.10 7.85
C LYS A 229 -6.81 10.84 7.03
N PHE A 230 -6.90 9.70 7.70
CA PHE A 230 -6.99 8.40 7.06
C PHE A 230 -7.73 7.42 8.00
N ASP A 231 -8.38 6.44 7.39
CA ASP A 231 -9.20 5.47 8.13
C ASP A 231 -8.40 4.23 8.56
N ASP A 232 -7.27 3.95 7.90
CA ASP A 232 -6.40 2.84 8.25
C ASP A 232 -4.91 3.13 7.97
N CYS A 233 -4.08 2.38 8.69
CA CYS A 233 -2.64 2.24 8.45
C CYS A 233 -2.27 0.76 8.65
N HIS A 234 -1.02 0.40 8.39
CA HIS A 234 -0.54 -0.97 8.65
C HIS A 234 0.65 -0.99 9.58
N VAL A 235 0.83 -2.04 10.36
CA VAL A 235 1.97 -2.18 11.27
C VAL A 235 2.66 -3.52 11.05
N ILE A 236 3.95 -3.47 10.77
CA ILE A 236 4.82 -4.63 10.54
C ILE A 236 5.98 -4.64 11.52
N ASN A 237 6.77 -5.70 11.54
CA ASN A 237 8.05 -5.80 12.26
C ASN A 237 9.23 -5.65 11.30
N MET A 238 10.23 -4.88 11.72
CA MET A 238 11.55 -4.85 11.12
C MET A 238 12.50 -5.61 12.06
N VAL A 239 13.08 -6.70 11.58
CA VAL A 239 13.83 -7.66 12.40
C VAL A 239 15.26 -7.80 11.88
N PHE A 240 16.26 -7.72 12.77
CA PHE A 240 17.66 -7.87 12.39
C PHE A 240 18.06 -9.34 12.40
N VAL A 241 18.67 -9.79 11.32
CA VAL A 241 19.25 -11.14 11.20
C VAL A 241 20.76 -11.00 11.22
N ASP A 242 21.41 -11.55 12.25
CA ASP A 242 22.85 -11.42 12.49
C ASP A 242 23.67 -12.06 11.37
N ASP A 243 23.31 -13.27 10.94
CA ASP A 243 24.01 -14.01 9.87
C ASP A 243 23.95 -13.28 8.52
N LEU A 244 22.92 -12.47 8.30
CA LEU A 244 22.76 -11.65 7.09
C LEU A 244 23.29 -10.23 7.27
N ASN A 245 23.61 -9.83 8.50
CA ASN A 245 23.89 -8.45 8.89
C ASN A 245 22.84 -7.46 8.32
N LYS A 246 21.56 -7.82 8.42
CA LYS A 246 20.49 -7.18 7.65
C LYS A 246 19.17 -7.10 8.41
N TRP A 247 18.44 -6.01 8.19
CA TRP A 247 17.05 -5.87 8.61
C TRP A 247 16.10 -6.44 7.56
N ILE A 248 15.14 -7.26 7.97
CA ILE A 248 14.14 -7.89 7.09
C ILE A 248 12.71 -7.47 7.45
N TRP A 249 11.84 -7.52 6.44
CA TRP A 249 10.40 -7.33 6.53
C TRP A 249 9.73 -8.56 7.12
N ILE A 250 8.98 -8.38 8.20
CA ILE A 250 8.19 -9.44 8.83
C ILE A 250 6.81 -8.87 9.16
N ASP A 251 5.75 -9.50 8.66
CA ASP A 251 4.38 -9.04 8.90
C ASP A 251 3.51 -10.16 9.48
N PRO A 252 3.18 -10.10 10.79
CA PRO A 252 2.34 -11.11 11.45
C PRO A 252 0.88 -11.09 11.00
N THR A 253 0.41 -10.01 10.39
CA THR A 253 -0.99 -9.91 9.95
C THR A 253 -1.24 -10.79 8.73
N PHE A 254 -0.26 -10.84 7.83
CA PHE A 254 -0.35 -11.58 6.57
C PHE A 254 0.58 -12.79 6.49
N ASP A 255 1.20 -13.18 7.61
CA ASP A 255 2.21 -14.24 7.66
C ASP A 255 3.29 -14.07 6.58
N SER A 256 3.78 -12.82 6.41
CA SER A 256 4.50 -12.45 5.20
C SER A 256 5.90 -11.89 5.42
N TYR A 257 6.74 -12.17 4.44
CA TYR A 257 8.08 -11.64 4.26
C TYR A 257 8.32 -11.41 2.76
N VAL A 258 9.22 -10.49 2.44
CA VAL A 258 9.43 -10.03 1.05
C VAL A 258 10.85 -10.34 0.61
N MET A 259 10.99 -10.76 -0.64
CA MET A 259 12.25 -11.12 -1.27
C MET A 259 12.46 -10.36 -2.59
N ASP A 260 13.70 -10.33 -3.05
CA ASP A 260 13.99 -10.03 -4.45
C ASP A 260 13.84 -11.27 -5.35
N GLU A 261 14.06 -11.10 -6.65
CA GLU A 261 13.96 -12.16 -7.65
C GLU A 261 14.99 -13.28 -7.48
N LYS A 262 16.01 -13.10 -6.63
CA LYS A 262 17.05 -14.07 -6.33
C LYS A 262 16.79 -14.81 -5.01
N GLY A 263 15.69 -14.49 -4.32
CA GLY A 263 15.32 -15.07 -3.04
C GLY A 263 16.02 -14.42 -1.84
N ASN A 264 16.68 -13.26 -2.00
CA ASN A 264 17.23 -12.55 -0.85
C ASN A 264 16.12 -11.84 -0.09
N LEU A 265 16.07 -12.03 1.23
CA LEU A 265 15.12 -11.32 2.09
C LEU A 265 15.39 -9.81 2.08
N LEU A 266 14.32 -9.02 2.05
CA LEU A 266 14.37 -7.57 1.95
C LEU A 266 13.86 -6.90 3.24
N GLY A 267 14.48 -5.78 3.60
CA GLY A 267 13.98 -4.86 4.61
C GLY A 267 12.97 -3.86 4.04
N ILE A 268 12.27 -3.15 4.92
CA ILE A 268 11.25 -2.16 4.55
C ILE A 268 11.76 -1.08 3.60
N GLN A 269 13.00 -0.60 3.78
CA GLN A 269 13.62 0.37 2.88
C GLN A 269 13.76 -0.20 1.47
N GLU A 270 14.28 -1.42 1.34
CA GLU A 270 14.52 -2.06 0.04
C GLU A 270 13.22 -2.38 -0.69
N VAL A 271 12.18 -2.79 0.04
CA VAL A 271 10.84 -3.02 -0.51
C VAL A 271 10.26 -1.71 -1.05
N ARG A 272 10.31 -0.64 -0.24
CA ARG A 272 9.84 0.69 -0.65
C ARG A 272 10.60 1.21 -1.87
N GLU A 273 11.93 1.13 -1.87
CA GLU A 273 12.76 1.56 -3.00
C GLU A 273 12.43 0.80 -4.28
N ARG A 274 12.16 -0.51 -4.18
CA ARG A 274 11.77 -1.32 -5.34
C ARG A 274 10.39 -0.93 -5.88
N LEU A 275 9.40 -0.67 -5.02
CA LEU A 275 8.10 -0.14 -5.45
C LEU A 275 8.25 1.22 -6.16
N VAL A 276 9.06 2.12 -5.59
CA VAL A 276 9.33 3.45 -6.17
C VAL A 276 10.01 3.33 -7.54
N LYS A 277 10.96 2.41 -7.70
CA LYS A 277 11.73 2.22 -8.94
C LYS A 277 11.08 1.24 -9.94
N GLY A 278 9.95 0.62 -9.60
CA GLY A 278 9.33 -0.42 -10.40
C GLY A 278 10.19 -1.67 -10.58
N LEU A 279 10.99 -2.02 -9.56
CA LEU A 279 11.85 -3.20 -9.55
C LEU A 279 11.09 -4.45 -9.04
N PRO A 280 11.53 -5.67 -9.40
CA PRO A 280 10.87 -6.90 -8.97
C PRO A 280 10.78 -7.06 -7.45
N LEU A 281 9.66 -7.62 -7.00
CA LEU A 281 9.41 -8.03 -5.63
C LEU A 281 8.75 -9.41 -5.63
N VAL A 282 9.13 -10.25 -4.68
CA VAL A 282 8.55 -11.59 -4.48
C VAL A 282 7.95 -11.62 -3.07
N LEU A 283 6.66 -11.92 -2.99
CA LEU A 283 5.96 -12.22 -1.74
C LEU A 283 6.06 -13.73 -1.48
N ASN A 284 6.22 -14.15 -0.22
CA ASN A 284 6.19 -15.57 0.11
C ASN A 284 4.85 -16.23 -0.31
N ALA A 285 4.93 -17.47 -0.80
CA ALA A 285 3.81 -18.14 -1.45
C ALA A 285 2.61 -18.43 -0.54
N ASP A 286 2.86 -18.53 0.76
CA ASP A 286 1.89 -18.80 1.81
C ASP A 286 1.41 -17.54 2.55
N ALA A 287 1.79 -16.34 2.09
CA ALA A 287 1.26 -15.08 2.64
C ALA A 287 -0.27 -15.09 2.58
N ASN A 288 -0.91 -14.86 3.72
CA ASN A 288 -2.35 -15.04 3.84
C ASN A 288 -2.93 -14.21 5.00
N TRP A 289 -4.21 -13.86 4.89
CA TRP A 289 -4.96 -13.28 6.00
C TRP A 289 -5.73 -14.38 6.74
N ASN A 290 -5.43 -14.59 8.03
CA ASN A 290 -6.12 -15.52 8.95
C ASN A 290 -6.29 -16.97 8.42
N ARG A 291 -5.41 -17.43 7.54
CA ARG A 291 -5.50 -18.70 6.81
C ARG A 291 -6.76 -18.89 5.97
N THR A 292 -7.43 -17.79 5.63
CA THR A 292 -8.66 -17.81 4.82
C THR A 292 -8.49 -17.18 3.45
N SER A 293 -7.55 -16.25 3.29
CA SER A 293 -7.35 -15.52 2.04
C SER A 293 -5.88 -15.34 1.70
N LEU A 294 -5.42 -15.99 0.63
CA LEU A 294 -4.06 -15.80 0.13
C LEU A 294 -3.84 -14.36 -0.36
N GLN A 295 -2.66 -13.83 -0.10
CA GLN A 295 -2.26 -12.51 -0.54
C GLN A 295 -1.40 -12.61 -1.81
N THR A 296 -1.56 -11.63 -2.70
CA THR A 296 -0.75 -11.51 -3.92
C THR A 296 0.19 -10.32 -3.80
N LYS A 297 1.29 -10.34 -4.54
CA LYS A 297 2.20 -9.19 -4.64
C LYS A 297 1.45 -7.94 -5.14
N GLU A 298 0.57 -8.08 -6.13
CA GLU A 298 -0.24 -6.98 -6.68
C GLU A 298 -1.20 -6.39 -5.63
N GLY A 299 -1.92 -7.25 -4.91
CA GLY A 299 -2.92 -6.82 -3.92
C GLY A 299 -2.28 -6.28 -2.64
N TYR A 300 -1.32 -7.02 -2.08
CA TYR A 300 -0.68 -6.67 -0.83
C TYR A 300 0.40 -5.60 -1.01
N LEU A 301 1.39 -5.80 -1.89
CA LEU A 301 2.52 -4.88 -2.01
C LEU A 301 2.21 -3.67 -2.89
N GLU A 302 1.70 -3.89 -4.11
CA GLU A 302 1.52 -2.83 -5.11
C GLU A 302 0.26 -1.99 -4.91
N ASN A 303 -0.68 -2.44 -4.07
CA ASN A 303 -1.89 -1.69 -3.72
C ASN A 303 -1.91 -1.31 -2.24
N TYR A 304 -2.07 -2.29 -1.33
CA TYR A 304 -2.25 -2.00 0.09
C TYR A 304 -1.01 -1.38 0.76
N MET A 305 0.17 -1.98 0.59
CA MET A 305 1.41 -1.43 1.14
C MET A 305 1.92 -0.24 0.35
N ALA A 306 1.64 -0.13 -0.95
CA ALA A 306 1.92 1.09 -1.70
C ALA A 306 1.23 2.32 -1.09
N LYS A 307 -0.01 2.16 -0.62
CA LYS A 307 -0.69 3.18 0.20
C LYS A 307 0.09 3.47 1.48
N ASN A 308 0.45 2.42 2.22
CA ASN A 308 0.96 2.54 3.59
C ASN A 308 2.48 2.76 3.69
N LEU A 309 3.25 2.76 2.61
CA LEU A 309 4.71 2.99 2.66
C LEU A 309 5.11 4.45 2.39
N TYR A 310 4.15 5.38 2.43
CA TYR A 310 4.45 6.80 2.19
C TYR A 310 5.24 7.41 3.34
N ARG A 311 4.74 7.26 4.58
CA ARG A 311 5.39 7.72 5.83
C ARG A 311 5.63 6.53 6.74
N LEU A 312 6.74 6.54 7.49
CA LEU A 312 7.09 5.45 8.40
C LEU A 312 7.29 6.00 9.81
N GLN A 313 6.60 5.45 10.79
CA GLN A 313 6.72 5.88 12.19
C GLN A 313 7.01 4.71 13.12
N THR A 314 7.91 4.88 14.07
CA THR A 314 8.36 3.80 14.97
C THR A 314 8.75 4.36 16.34
N PRO A 315 8.58 3.59 17.43
CA PRO A 315 8.98 4.04 18.75
C PRO A 315 10.50 4.20 18.84
N ILE A 316 11.00 5.13 19.65
CA ILE A 316 12.45 5.30 19.84
C ILE A 316 13.04 4.07 20.53
N ALA A 317 12.37 3.57 21.56
CA ALA A 317 12.77 2.39 22.29
C ALA A 317 11.89 1.19 21.91
N SER A 318 12.51 0.06 21.57
CA SER A 318 11.81 -1.21 21.38
C SER A 318 11.90 -2.03 22.66
N GLU A 319 10.82 -2.03 23.44
CA GLU A 319 10.80 -2.57 24.80
C GLU A 319 9.46 -3.24 25.12
N TYR A 320 9.46 -4.09 26.13
CA TYR A 320 8.26 -4.67 26.73
C TYR A 320 7.25 -3.58 27.12
N ASN A 321 5.99 -3.80 26.80
CA ASN A 321 4.85 -3.04 27.29
C ASN A 321 4.92 -1.55 26.93
N TYR A 322 5.61 -1.20 25.83
CA TYR A 322 5.93 0.18 25.45
C TYR A 322 4.68 1.06 25.31
N GLU A 323 3.62 0.53 24.68
CA GLU A 323 2.42 1.30 24.34
C GLU A 323 1.35 1.35 25.45
N THR A 324 1.54 0.64 26.55
CA THR A 324 0.61 0.69 27.70
C THR A 324 0.68 2.06 28.37
N SER A 325 -0.48 2.71 28.47
CA SER A 325 -0.60 4.01 29.11
C SER A 325 -0.46 3.87 30.62
N VAL A 326 0.58 4.47 31.18
CA VAL A 326 0.85 4.50 32.63
C VAL A 326 1.14 5.95 33.00
N LYS A 327 0.61 6.41 34.15
CA LYS A 327 0.81 7.77 34.63
C LYS A 327 2.31 8.06 34.75
N GLY A 328 2.77 9.13 34.07
CA GLY A 328 4.17 9.57 34.09
C GLY A 328 5.10 8.83 33.12
N LYS A 329 4.59 7.86 32.34
CA LYS A 329 5.36 7.23 31.26
C LYS A 329 5.36 8.10 30.02
N GLU A 330 6.55 8.39 29.50
CA GLU A 330 6.72 9.05 28.21
C GLU A 330 6.86 8.00 27.09
N VAL A 331 6.15 8.23 26.00
CA VAL A 331 6.18 7.40 24.80
C VAL A 331 6.56 8.31 23.64
N SER A 332 7.66 8.00 22.97
CA SER A 332 8.26 8.83 21.93
C SER A 332 8.36 8.06 20.62
N TYR A 333 7.96 8.72 19.54
CA TYR A 333 8.01 8.18 18.19
C TYR A 333 8.86 9.07 17.28
N ILE A 334 9.53 8.44 16.32
CA ILE A 334 10.16 9.13 15.20
C ILE A 334 9.37 8.77 13.95
N GLU A 335 9.14 9.78 13.12
CA GLU A 335 8.49 9.64 11.84
C GLU A 335 9.42 10.09 10.71
N LEU A 336 9.57 9.22 9.72
CA LEU A 336 10.29 9.47 8.49
C LEU A 336 9.29 9.92 7.42
N LEU A 337 9.55 11.12 6.88
CA LEU A 337 8.73 11.77 5.86
C LEU A 337 9.54 11.92 4.57
N PRO A 338 8.99 11.55 3.40
CA PRO A 338 9.58 11.90 2.11
C PRO A 338 9.45 13.41 1.84
N LEU A 339 10.23 13.91 0.88
CA LEU A 339 10.21 15.31 0.43
C LEU A 339 8.90 15.73 -0.25
#